data_AF-D8RYG7-F1
#
_entry.id   AF-D8RYG7-F1
#
_cell.length_a   1.000
_cell.length_b   1.000
_cell.length_c   1.000
_cell.angle_alpha   90.00
_cell.angle_beta   90.00
_cell.angle_gamma   90.00
#
_symmetry.space_group_name_H-M   'P 1'
#
loop_
_entity.id
_entity.type
_entity.pdbx_description
1 polymer ?
#
loop_
_entity_poly.entity_id
_entity_poly.type
_entity_poly.pdbx_seq_one_letter_code
_entity_poly.pdbx_strand_id
1 'polypeptide(L)'
;MAFLRREIRVEGRDFCDMSADYSKPVESFSIINIMLPSKYNPSLKGNIYQRRAASISQQLLGDGMVFDYDQLLAKPPNKPDAVFKWHQDLAYWPVTKDTRTASFWLAIDDSTIQNGCLQFVPGTHLEQQLRDHGPAHGDREKSHTLFATLAPADAPKAMEIRRGDVTVHHERLLHGSSGNVSSDSWRRAWVIAFRSKETVEEERRIGFTHSHNDKLEVLNSVGREGDSNRDAPGFFGSGPDSNPRPG
;
A
#
# COMPACT_ATOMS: atom_id res chain seq x y z
N MET A 1 -20.49 -7.64 4.36
CA MET A 1 -19.50 -6.97 3.48
C MET A 1 -19.77 -7.38 2.04
N ALA A 2 -20.56 -6.58 1.30
CA ALA A 2 -21.03 -6.88 -0.05
C ALA A 2 -19.88 -7.16 -1.05
N PHE A 3 -18.76 -6.45 -0.91
CA PHE A 3 -17.54 -6.69 -1.68
C PHE A 3 -16.97 -8.11 -1.52
N LEU A 4 -16.85 -8.61 -0.28
CA LEU A 4 -16.31 -9.96 -0.02
C LEU A 4 -17.25 -11.06 -0.53
N ARG A 5 -18.55 -10.78 -0.55
CA ARG A 5 -19.57 -11.65 -1.16
C ARG A 5 -19.72 -11.46 -2.67
N ARG A 6 -18.90 -10.59 -3.28
CA ARG A 6 -18.90 -10.28 -4.72
C ARG A 6 -20.24 -9.70 -5.23
N GLU A 7 -21.05 -9.12 -4.36
CA GLU A 7 -22.29 -8.42 -4.70
C GLU A 7 -22.01 -7.06 -5.35
N ILE A 8 -20.85 -6.47 -5.08
CA ILE A 8 -20.35 -5.26 -5.74
C ILE A 8 -19.19 -5.67 -6.65
N ARG A 9 -19.33 -5.37 -7.94
CA ARG A 9 -18.29 -5.66 -8.93
C ARG A 9 -17.14 -4.65 -8.81
N VAL A 10 -15.92 -5.18 -8.73
CA VAL A 10 -14.67 -4.42 -8.77
C VAL A 10 -13.94 -4.82 -10.05
N GLU A 11 -13.39 -3.84 -10.76
CA GLU A 11 -12.82 -4.04 -12.09
C GLU A 11 -11.33 -4.37 -12.04
N GLY A 12 -10.91 -5.29 -12.91
CA GLY A 12 -9.51 -5.59 -13.18
C GLY A 12 -8.70 -5.90 -11.92
N ARG A 13 -7.53 -5.26 -11.81
CA ARG A 13 -6.52 -5.50 -10.78
C ARG A 13 -6.81 -4.79 -9.45
N ASP A 14 -7.85 -3.96 -9.37
CA ASP A 14 -8.29 -3.35 -8.11
C ASP A 14 -8.87 -4.38 -7.14
N PHE A 15 -9.25 -5.58 -7.60
CA PHE A 15 -9.55 -6.73 -6.75
C PHE A 15 -8.48 -7.80 -6.94
N CYS A 16 -7.60 -7.99 -5.96
CA CYS A 16 -6.45 -8.87 -6.10
C CYS A 16 -6.06 -9.56 -4.78
N ASP A 17 -5.14 -10.53 -4.88
CA ASP A 17 -4.42 -11.06 -3.73
C ASP A 17 -3.11 -10.31 -3.56
N MET A 18 -2.88 -9.68 -2.41
CA MET A 18 -1.59 -9.02 -2.12
C MET A 18 -0.50 -10.01 -1.68
N SER A 19 -0.82 -11.29 -1.48
CA SER A 19 0.14 -12.33 -1.13
C SER A 19 0.70 -13.08 -2.35
N ALA A 20 0.27 -12.74 -3.56
CA ALA A 20 0.57 -13.51 -4.76
C ALA A 20 0.55 -12.63 -6.03
N ASP A 21 0.76 -13.26 -7.17
CA ASP A 21 0.52 -12.63 -8.47
C ASP A 21 -0.98 -12.55 -8.82
N TYR A 22 -1.28 -11.75 -9.85
CA TYR A 22 -2.66 -11.52 -10.31
C TYR A 22 -3.36 -12.75 -10.92
N SER A 23 -2.65 -13.85 -11.18
CA SER A 23 -3.22 -15.06 -11.78
C SER A 23 -3.85 -16.01 -10.76
N LYS A 24 -3.60 -15.79 -9.46
CA LYS A 24 -4.13 -16.64 -8.39
C LYS A 24 -5.67 -16.68 -8.46
N PRO A 25 -6.29 -17.87 -8.35
CA PRO A 25 -7.75 -17.97 -8.30
C PRO A 25 -8.31 -17.28 -7.06
N VAL A 26 -9.43 -16.57 -7.21
CA VAL A 26 -10.07 -15.78 -6.13
C VAL A 26 -10.38 -16.63 -4.89
N GLU A 27 -10.81 -17.87 -5.11
CA GLU A 27 -11.15 -18.84 -4.06
C GLU A 27 -9.94 -19.23 -3.21
N SER A 28 -8.74 -19.03 -3.76
CA SER A 28 -7.47 -19.34 -3.11
C SER A 28 -6.83 -18.11 -2.44
N PHE A 29 -7.42 -16.92 -2.57
CA PHE A 29 -6.84 -15.68 -2.04
C PHE A 29 -6.50 -15.79 -0.55
N SER A 30 -5.35 -15.25 -0.18
CA SER A 30 -4.87 -15.23 1.21
C SER A 30 -4.97 -13.82 1.79
N ILE A 31 -4.75 -12.78 0.99
CA ILE A 31 -5.02 -11.39 1.34
C ILE A 31 -5.95 -10.78 0.30
N ILE A 32 -7.24 -10.71 0.60
CA ILE A 32 -8.19 -10.04 -0.29
C ILE A 32 -7.95 -8.53 -0.18
N ASN A 33 -7.59 -7.92 -1.31
CA ASN A 33 -7.39 -6.49 -1.44
C ASN A 33 -8.40 -5.90 -2.42
N ILE A 34 -8.95 -4.75 -2.04
CA ILE A 34 -9.85 -3.96 -2.87
C ILE A 34 -9.36 -2.52 -2.84
N MET A 35 -8.76 -2.09 -3.95
CA MET A 35 -8.37 -0.69 -4.15
C MET A 35 -9.58 0.16 -4.53
N LEU A 36 -9.61 1.38 -4.00
CA LEU A 36 -10.62 2.38 -4.31
C LEU A 36 -12.07 1.90 -4.13
N PRO A 37 -12.45 1.21 -3.03
CA PRO A 37 -13.82 0.70 -2.88
C PRO A 37 -14.87 1.81 -2.94
N SER A 38 -14.54 3.04 -2.55
CA SER A 38 -15.43 4.21 -2.72
C SER A 38 -15.74 4.56 -4.19
N LYS A 39 -14.90 4.16 -5.16
CA LYS A 39 -15.17 4.26 -6.60
C LYS A 39 -16.32 3.33 -7.01
N TYR A 40 -16.31 2.11 -6.49
CA TYR A 40 -17.28 1.06 -6.83
C TYR A 40 -18.55 1.10 -5.98
N ASN A 41 -18.48 1.71 -4.80
CA ASN A 41 -19.62 1.99 -3.95
C ASN A 41 -19.58 3.43 -3.44
N PRO A 42 -20.16 4.38 -4.20
CA PRO A 42 -20.14 5.80 -3.84
C PRO A 42 -20.76 6.13 -2.48
N SER A 43 -21.60 5.25 -1.91
CA SER A 43 -22.17 5.44 -0.57
C SER A 43 -21.12 5.42 0.56
N LEU A 44 -19.92 4.91 0.29
CA LEU A 44 -18.80 4.97 1.23
C LEU A 44 -18.22 6.39 1.37
N LYS A 45 -18.41 7.24 0.35
CA LYS A 45 -17.85 8.60 0.34
C LYS A 45 -18.55 9.51 1.35
N GLY A 46 -17.77 10.34 2.00
CA GLY A 46 -18.24 11.38 2.92
C GLY A 46 -18.86 10.85 4.20
N ASN A 47 -18.69 9.56 4.54
CA ASN A 47 -19.27 9.00 5.76
C ASN A 47 -18.58 9.50 7.04
N ILE A 48 -19.10 9.09 8.21
CA ILE A 48 -18.60 9.59 9.50
C ILE A 48 -17.11 9.28 9.72
N TYR A 49 -16.64 8.10 9.31
CA TYR A 49 -15.23 7.73 9.45
C TYR A 49 -14.34 8.66 8.62
N GLN A 50 -14.69 8.88 7.34
CA GLN A 50 -13.95 9.79 6.47
C GLN A 50 -13.95 11.24 6.99
N ARG A 51 -15.08 11.75 7.49
CA ARG A 51 -15.14 13.10 8.05
C ARG A 51 -14.31 13.26 9.33
N ARG A 52 -14.29 12.24 10.20
CA ARG A 52 -13.46 12.25 11.42
C ARG A 52 -11.98 12.16 11.07
N ALA A 53 -11.59 11.28 10.17
CA ALA A 53 -10.22 11.18 9.69
C ALA A 53 -9.74 12.47 9.01
N ALA A 54 -10.58 13.15 8.23
CA ALA A 54 -10.27 14.45 7.64
C ALA A 54 -9.97 15.52 8.71
N SER A 55 -10.78 15.57 9.77
CA SER A 55 -10.56 16.50 10.87
C SER A 55 -9.29 16.18 11.65
N ILE A 56 -8.97 14.90 11.86
CA ILE A 56 -7.75 14.48 12.56
C ILE A 56 -6.51 14.74 11.69
N SER A 57 -6.57 14.48 10.38
CA SER A 57 -5.43 14.71 9.48
C SER A 57 -5.02 16.18 9.46
N GLN A 58 -5.99 17.10 9.43
CA GLN A 58 -5.71 18.54 9.51
C GLN A 58 -5.10 18.95 10.86
N GLN A 59 -5.53 18.35 11.97
CA GLN A 59 -4.92 18.61 13.28
C GLN A 59 -3.50 18.07 13.39
N LEU A 60 -3.21 16.92 12.77
CA LEU A 60 -1.88 16.30 12.82
C LEU A 60 -0.88 16.97 11.86
N LEU A 61 -1.34 17.41 10.68
CA LEU A 61 -0.47 17.77 9.55
C LEU A 61 -0.74 19.18 9.00
N GLY A 62 -1.66 19.93 9.61
CA GLY A 62 -2.03 21.29 9.20
C GLY A 62 -3.02 21.35 8.05
N ASP A 63 -3.25 22.55 7.53
CA ASP A 63 -4.24 22.80 6.48
C ASP A 63 -3.87 22.14 5.14
N GLY A 64 -4.88 21.99 4.29
CA GLY A 64 -4.71 21.48 2.92
C GLY A 64 -4.68 19.95 2.81
N MET A 65 -4.94 19.22 3.89
CA MET A 65 -5.11 17.76 3.85
C MET A 65 -6.43 17.39 3.19
N VAL A 66 -6.36 16.59 2.12
CA VAL A 66 -7.51 16.10 1.35
C VAL A 66 -7.51 14.58 1.29
N PHE A 67 -8.68 13.98 1.11
CA PHE A 67 -8.80 12.54 0.88
C PHE A 67 -8.13 12.18 -0.44
N ASP A 68 -7.22 11.21 -0.39
CA ASP A 68 -6.44 10.76 -1.56
C ASP A 68 -7.03 9.47 -2.13
N TYR A 69 -7.05 8.40 -1.33
CA TYR A 69 -7.55 7.09 -1.72
C TYR A 69 -8.09 6.28 -0.53
N ASP A 70 -8.79 5.19 -0.84
CA ASP A 70 -9.21 4.18 0.12
C ASP A 70 -8.91 2.76 -0.33
N GLN A 71 -8.82 1.84 0.63
CA GLN A 71 -8.47 0.44 0.39
C GLN A 71 -9.12 -0.46 1.44
N LEU A 72 -9.78 -1.55 1.01
CA LEU A 72 -10.28 -2.60 1.91
C LEU A 72 -9.34 -3.79 1.88
N LEU A 73 -8.99 -4.29 3.07
CA LEU A 73 -8.11 -5.43 3.25
C LEU A 73 -8.83 -6.50 4.08
N ALA A 74 -8.71 -7.76 3.69
CA ALA A 74 -9.23 -8.88 4.48
C ALA A 74 -8.27 -10.07 4.48
N LYS A 75 -7.99 -10.60 5.68
CA LYS A 75 -7.30 -11.87 5.88
C LYS A 75 -8.30 -12.91 6.42
N PRO A 76 -8.68 -13.93 5.65
CA PRO A 76 -9.46 -15.06 6.16
C PRO A 76 -8.71 -15.82 7.27
N PRO A 77 -9.42 -16.53 8.18
CA PRO A 77 -8.80 -17.47 9.11
C PRO A 77 -8.01 -18.57 8.37
N ASN A 78 -7.06 -19.20 9.06
CA ASN A 78 -6.23 -20.31 8.57
C ASN A 78 -5.41 -19.97 7.31
N LYS A 79 -4.91 -18.73 7.23
CA LYS A 79 -4.05 -18.23 6.15
C LYS A 79 -2.70 -17.76 6.70
N PRO A 80 -1.80 -18.70 7.09
CA PRO A 80 -0.45 -18.35 7.56
C PRO A 80 0.38 -17.61 6.51
N ASP A 81 0.05 -17.79 5.23
CA ASP A 81 0.67 -17.16 4.08
C ASP A 81 0.14 -15.74 3.79
N ALA A 82 -0.90 -15.28 4.49
CA ALA A 82 -1.45 -13.93 4.37
C ALA A 82 -0.54 -12.86 5.00
N VAL A 83 0.75 -12.84 4.66
CA VAL A 83 1.76 -11.93 5.21
C VAL A 83 1.81 -10.66 4.37
N PHE A 84 1.65 -9.48 5.00
CA PHE A 84 2.11 -8.25 4.36
C PHE A 84 3.58 -8.09 4.67
N LYS A 85 4.42 -8.17 3.62
CA LYS A 85 5.85 -7.93 3.73
C LYS A 85 6.12 -6.52 4.29
N TRP A 86 7.27 -6.32 4.92
CA TRP A 86 7.68 -5.02 5.41
C TRP A 86 7.77 -4.02 4.26
N HIS A 87 7.13 -2.86 4.38
CA HIS A 87 7.18 -1.82 3.36
C HIS A 87 6.94 -0.43 3.96
N GLN A 88 7.26 0.57 3.16
CA GLN A 88 6.86 1.97 3.37
C GLN A 88 5.90 2.29 2.24
N ASP A 89 4.74 2.88 2.54
CA ASP A 89 3.70 3.15 1.53
C ASP A 89 4.23 4.02 0.38
N LEU A 90 5.10 4.99 0.68
CA LEU A 90 5.72 5.87 -0.32
C LEU A 90 6.46 5.10 -1.43
N ALA A 91 6.91 3.86 -1.18
CA ALA A 91 7.56 3.02 -2.18
C ALA A 91 6.64 2.65 -3.35
N TYR A 92 5.32 2.74 -3.16
CA TYR A 92 4.31 2.49 -4.19
C TYR A 92 3.91 3.75 -4.95
N TRP A 93 4.36 4.94 -4.54
CA TRP A 93 3.81 6.21 -4.99
C TRP A 93 4.88 7.11 -5.66
N PRO A 94 4.47 8.07 -6.49
CA PRO A 94 5.36 9.14 -6.93
C PRO A 94 5.93 9.89 -5.72
N VAL A 95 7.24 10.16 -5.75
CA VAL A 95 7.86 11.03 -4.74
C VAL A 95 7.48 12.47 -5.09
N THR A 96 6.82 13.15 -4.15
CA THR A 96 6.45 14.57 -4.26
C THR A 96 7.15 15.38 -3.17
N LYS A 97 7.18 16.71 -3.35
CA LYS A 97 7.88 17.60 -2.41
C LYS A 97 7.23 17.62 -1.02
N ASP A 98 5.90 17.57 -0.96
CA ASP A 98 5.14 17.51 0.28
C ASP A 98 4.83 16.04 0.63
N THR A 99 5.42 15.57 1.72
CA THR A 99 5.29 14.18 2.20
C THR A 99 4.24 14.03 3.29
N ARG A 100 3.49 15.10 3.61
CA ARG A 100 2.45 15.04 4.64
C ARG A 100 1.38 14.03 4.26
N THR A 101 1.40 12.91 4.99
CA THR A 101 0.47 11.80 4.79
C THR A 101 -0.02 11.27 6.14
N ALA A 102 -1.33 11.06 6.24
CA ALA A 102 -1.97 10.33 7.32
C ALA A 102 -2.80 9.18 6.74
N SER A 103 -2.28 7.96 6.87
CA SER A 103 -2.96 6.72 6.54
C SER A 103 -3.71 6.23 7.77
N PHE A 104 -5.05 6.24 7.72
CA PHE A 104 -5.91 5.76 8.80
C PHE A 104 -6.32 4.33 8.51
N TRP A 105 -5.96 3.39 9.39
CA TRP A 105 -6.33 1.99 9.28
C TRP A 105 -7.41 1.66 10.31
N LEU A 106 -8.66 1.53 9.89
CA LEU A 106 -9.79 1.18 10.75
C LEU A 106 -9.93 -0.32 10.88
N ALA A 107 -9.87 -0.81 12.12
CA ALA A 107 -10.18 -2.19 12.47
C ALA A 107 -11.68 -2.48 12.27
N ILE A 108 -12.02 -3.25 11.23
CA ILE A 108 -13.39 -3.75 11.05
C ILE A 108 -13.63 -4.96 11.94
N ASP A 109 -12.61 -5.74 12.24
CA ASP A 109 -12.61 -6.80 13.24
C ASP A 109 -11.52 -6.51 14.28
N ASP A 110 -11.57 -7.20 15.43
CA ASP A 110 -10.45 -7.18 16.36
C ASP A 110 -9.17 -7.61 15.63
N SER A 111 -8.11 -6.83 15.78
CA SER A 111 -6.81 -7.05 15.16
C SER A 111 -5.85 -7.52 16.26
N THR A 112 -5.47 -8.78 16.21
CA THR A 112 -4.69 -9.48 17.25
C THR A 112 -3.42 -10.06 16.66
N ILE A 113 -2.45 -10.44 17.48
CA ILE A 113 -1.22 -11.09 17.00
C ILE A 113 -1.56 -12.36 16.19
N GLN A 114 -2.55 -13.14 16.62
CA GLN A 114 -2.93 -14.42 16.02
C GLN A 114 -3.59 -14.25 14.64
N ASN A 115 -4.46 -13.25 14.46
CA ASN A 115 -5.00 -12.92 13.14
C ASN A 115 -4.11 -11.94 12.34
N GLY A 116 -2.89 -11.76 12.87
CA GLY A 116 -1.78 -11.04 12.31
C GLY A 116 -2.04 -9.55 12.29
N CYS A 117 -2.08 -8.85 13.42
CA CYS A 117 -2.24 -7.39 13.48
C CYS A 117 -1.10 -6.66 12.74
N LEU A 118 -1.28 -5.35 12.51
CA LEU A 118 -0.17 -4.54 11.99
C LEU A 118 1.00 -4.53 12.97
N GLN A 119 2.18 -4.44 12.41
CA GLN A 119 3.43 -4.24 13.12
C GLN A 119 4.13 -3.03 12.53
N PHE A 120 4.67 -2.18 13.38
CA PHE A 120 5.37 -0.95 12.99
C PHE A 120 6.79 -0.96 13.52
N VAL A 121 7.74 -0.36 12.80
CA VAL A 121 9.07 -0.07 13.32
C VAL A 121 9.10 1.42 13.71
N PRO A 122 9.02 1.76 15.01
CA PRO A 122 8.93 3.15 15.45
C PRO A 122 10.13 3.98 14.97
N GLY A 123 9.88 5.25 14.62
CA GLY A 123 10.92 6.19 14.21
C GLY A 123 11.36 6.10 12.74
N THR A 124 11.07 5.02 12.02
CA THR A 124 11.52 4.85 10.61
C THR A 124 10.98 5.91 9.64
N HIS A 125 9.83 6.52 9.95
CA HIS A 125 9.30 7.66 9.19
C HIS A 125 10.21 8.91 9.21
N LEU A 126 11.15 9.00 10.16
CA LEU A 126 12.12 10.08 10.31
C LEU A 126 13.47 9.79 9.65
N GLU A 127 13.64 8.61 9.03
CA GLU A 127 14.87 8.28 8.29
C GLU A 127 15.09 9.29 7.16
N GLN A 128 16.34 9.55 6.77
CA GLN A 128 16.62 10.55 5.73
C GLN A 128 16.24 10.08 4.34
N GLN A 129 16.37 8.78 4.09
CA GLN A 129 16.07 8.15 2.81
C GLN A 129 14.99 7.09 3.01
N LEU A 130 14.25 6.80 1.95
CA LEU A 130 13.44 5.60 1.89
C LEU A 130 14.37 4.37 1.97
N ARG A 131 13.90 3.28 2.59
CA ARG A 131 14.64 2.02 2.57
C ARG A 131 14.58 1.42 1.17
N ASP A 132 15.53 0.54 0.86
CA ASP A 132 15.51 -0.17 -0.42
C ASP A 132 14.30 -1.13 -0.48
N HIS A 133 13.48 -0.96 -1.52
CA HIS A 133 12.34 -1.85 -1.82
C HIS A 133 12.60 -2.68 -3.07
N GLY A 134 12.30 -3.97 -2.99
CA GLY A 134 12.26 -4.89 -4.13
C GLY A 134 10.86 -5.45 -4.38
N PRO A 135 10.56 -5.91 -5.60
CA PRO A 135 9.32 -6.64 -5.88
C PRO A 135 9.30 -7.97 -5.13
N ALA A 136 8.18 -8.29 -4.47
CA ALA A 136 8.03 -9.54 -3.72
C ALA A 136 7.84 -10.76 -4.64
N HIS A 137 7.31 -10.56 -5.85
CA HIS A 137 6.98 -11.62 -6.80
C HIS A 137 7.35 -11.24 -8.25
N GLY A 138 8.65 -11.18 -8.53
CA GLY A 138 9.14 -10.91 -9.89
C GLY A 138 9.16 -9.42 -10.24
N ASP A 139 8.15 -8.93 -10.95
CA ASP A 139 8.05 -7.54 -11.42
C ASP A 139 6.66 -6.95 -11.13
N ARG A 140 6.47 -5.64 -11.40
CA ARG A 140 5.20 -4.94 -11.16
C ARG A 140 4.06 -5.39 -12.07
N GLU A 141 4.35 -6.05 -13.20
CA GLU A 141 3.30 -6.63 -14.05
C GLU A 141 2.67 -7.86 -13.37
N LYS A 142 3.49 -8.64 -12.66
CA LYS A 142 3.08 -9.86 -11.96
C LYS A 142 2.48 -9.58 -10.59
N SER A 143 3.04 -8.66 -9.81
CA SER A 143 2.55 -8.33 -8.47
C SER A 143 2.84 -6.89 -8.08
N HIS A 144 1.90 -6.26 -7.39
CA HIS A 144 2.10 -4.94 -6.83
C HIS A 144 2.82 -4.95 -5.48
N THR A 145 3.09 -6.11 -4.87
CA THR A 145 3.67 -6.16 -3.52
C THR A 145 5.18 -5.88 -3.55
N LEU A 146 5.62 -4.91 -2.74
CA LEU A 146 7.03 -4.61 -2.48
C LEU A 146 7.44 -5.13 -1.10
N PHE A 147 8.74 -5.32 -0.91
CA PHE A 147 9.32 -5.60 0.40
C PHE A 147 10.60 -4.78 0.62
N ALA A 148 10.78 -4.33 1.87
CA ALA A 148 12.04 -3.89 2.44
C ALA A 148 12.50 -4.90 3.50
N THR A 149 13.78 -4.86 3.84
CA THR A 149 14.35 -5.75 4.87
C THR A 149 14.42 -5.02 6.21
N LEU A 150 14.21 -5.75 7.30
CA LEU A 150 14.50 -5.23 8.64
C LEU A 150 16.01 -5.16 8.86
N ALA A 151 16.48 -4.03 9.35
CA ALA A 151 17.84 -3.89 9.85
C ALA A 151 17.99 -4.64 11.18
N PRO A 152 19.20 -5.10 11.55
CA PRO A 152 19.42 -5.80 12.83
C PRO A 152 19.00 -4.98 14.07
N ALA A 153 19.04 -3.65 13.98
CA ALA A 153 18.66 -2.74 15.05
C ALA A 153 17.16 -2.44 15.11
N ASP A 154 16.37 -2.87 14.12
CA ASP A 154 14.93 -2.62 14.13
C ASP A 154 14.25 -3.40 15.26
N ALA A 155 13.36 -2.72 15.96
CA ALA A 155 12.54 -3.30 17.02
C ALA A 155 11.05 -3.15 16.69
N PRO A 156 10.49 -4.04 15.84
CA PRO A 156 9.08 -3.97 15.48
C PRO A 156 8.15 -4.10 16.70
N LYS A 157 7.05 -3.36 16.66
CA LYS A 157 6.00 -3.38 17.67
C LYS A 157 4.69 -3.82 17.05
N ALA A 158 4.15 -4.93 17.54
CA ALA A 158 2.80 -5.37 17.20
C ALA A 158 1.77 -4.39 17.79
N MET A 159 0.75 -4.08 17.02
CA MET A 159 -0.30 -3.14 17.38
C MET A 159 -1.66 -3.85 17.36
N GLU A 160 -1.99 -4.48 18.50
CA GLU A 160 -3.31 -5.07 18.71
C GLU A 160 -4.33 -3.98 19.02
N ILE A 161 -5.43 -3.97 18.29
CA ILE A 161 -6.50 -2.99 18.43
C ILE A 161 -7.86 -3.67 18.25
N ARG A 162 -8.91 -3.11 18.85
CA ARG A 162 -10.26 -3.68 18.81
C ARG A 162 -11.03 -3.19 17.59
N ARG A 163 -12.11 -3.88 17.23
CA ARG A 163 -13.11 -3.40 16.26
C ARG A 163 -13.49 -1.95 16.58
N GLY A 164 -13.35 -1.08 15.59
CA GLY A 164 -13.67 0.35 15.69
C GLY A 164 -12.48 1.24 16.03
N ASP A 165 -11.38 0.68 16.54
CA ASP A 165 -10.13 1.42 16.76
C ASP A 165 -9.44 1.72 15.42
N VAL A 166 -8.60 2.75 15.43
CA VAL A 166 -7.90 3.24 14.25
C VAL A 166 -6.43 3.48 14.59
N THR A 167 -5.51 2.93 13.78
CA THR A 167 -4.13 3.41 13.77
C THR A 167 -3.96 4.50 12.73
N VAL A 168 -3.06 5.45 12.98
CA VAL A 168 -2.68 6.47 12.00
C VAL A 168 -1.17 6.40 11.80
N HIS A 169 -0.73 6.28 10.55
CA HIS A 169 0.70 6.22 10.23
C HIS A 169 1.08 7.07 9.02
N HIS A 170 2.36 7.47 9.02
CA HIS A 170 2.98 8.22 7.93
C HIS A 170 3.40 7.29 6.78
N GLU A 171 3.41 7.79 5.54
CA GLU A 171 3.76 7.00 4.34
C GLU A 171 5.17 6.39 4.37
N ARG A 172 6.06 6.96 5.19
CA ARG A 172 7.45 6.52 5.41
C ARG A 172 7.61 5.61 6.62
N LEU A 173 6.54 5.32 7.38
CA LEU A 173 6.66 4.41 8.53
C LEU A 173 6.75 2.98 8.02
N LEU A 174 7.87 2.31 8.31
CA LEU A 174 8.05 0.91 7.96
C LEU A 174 7.07 0.05 8.75
N HIS A 175 6.25 -0.72 8.03
CA HIS A 175 5.23 -1.56 8.63
C HIS A 175 4.97 -2.81 7.82
N GLY A 176 4.33 -3.78 8.46
CA GLY A 176 4.03 -5.09 7.88
C GLY A 176 3.06 -5.86 8.77
N SER A 177 2.81 -7.13 8.46
CA SER A 177 2.06 -8.01 9.37
C SER A 177 2.26 -9.48 9.03
N SER A 178 2.19 -10.32 10.06
CA SER A 178 2.18 -11.78 9.93
C SER A 178 0.90 -12.29 9.25
N GLY A 179 0.90 -13.57 8.89
CA GLY A 179 -0.29 -14.27 8.41
C GLY A 179 -1.38 -14.37 9.46
N ASN A 180 -2.58 -14.76 9.02
CA ASN A 180 -3.68 -15.06 9.93
C ASN A 180 -3.66 -16.54 10.29
N VAL A 181 -3.14 -16.87 11.47
CA VAL A 181 -3.06 -18.25 11.99
C VAL A 181 -4.22 -18.60 12.91
N SER A 182 -5.15 -17.68 13.14
CA SER A 182 -6.39 -17.98 13.87
C SER A 182 -7.27 -18.93 13.05
N SER A 183 -7.97 -19.82 13.75
CA SER A 183 -8.88 -20.80 13.14
C SER A 183 -10.27 -20.23 12.82
N ASP A 184 -10.66 -19.14 13.47
CA ASP A 184 -12.04 -18.64 13.49
C ASP A 184 -12.16 -17.11 13.32
N SER A 185 -11.06 -16.36 13.37
CA SER A 185 -11.06 -14.90 13.33
C SER A 185 -10.67 -14.35 11.96
N TRP A 186 -11.55 -13.55 11.36
CA TRP A 186 -11.21 -12.70 10.22
C TRP A 186 -10.46 -11.46 10.70
N ARG A 187 -9.53 -10.95 9.88
CA ARG A 187 -8.94 -9.63 10.08
C ARG A 187 -9.25 -8.73 8.89
N ARG A 188 -10.33 -7.95 9.00
CA ARG A 188 -10.75 -6.96 7.99
C ARG A 188 -10.39 -5.54 8.43
N ALA A 189 -10.07 -4.70 7.46
CA ALA A 189 -9.81 -3.29 7.70
C ALA A 189 -10.18 -2.41 6.52
N TRP A 190 -10.44 -1.14 6.84
CA TRP A 190 -10.62 -0.09 5.85
C TRP A 190 -9.58 1.00 6.05
N VAL A 191 -8.72 1.15 5.05
CA VAL A 191 -7.71 2.19 4.99
C VAL A 191 -8.26 3.38 4.23
N ILE A 192 -8.06 4.57 4.77
CA ILE A 192 -8.26 5.83 4.04
C ILE A 192 -7.02 6.70 4.26
N ALA A 193 -6.52 7.29 3.18
CA ALA A 193 -5.35 8.17 3.24
C ALA A 193 -5.75 9.62 3.01
N PHE A 194 -5.15 10.51 3.81
CA PHE A 194 -5.18 11.94 3.60
C PHE A 194 -3.78 12.43 3.29
N ARG A 195 -3.63 13.20 2.22
CA ARG A 195 -2.37 13.81 1.80
C ARG A 195 -2.57 15.28 1.48
N SER A 196 -1.48 16.00 1.31
CA SER A 196 -1.57 17.40 0.88
C SER A 196 -2.31 17.51 -0.47
N LYS A 197 -3.12 18.56 -0.63
CA LYS A 197 -3.82 18.84 -1.89
C LYS A 197 -2.85 18.95 -3.07
N GLU A 198 -1.69 19.57 -2.87
CA GLU A 198 -0.66 19.73 -3.89
C GLU A 198 -0.16 18.37 -4.39
N THR A 199 0.18 17.47 -3.47
CA THR A 199 0.60 16.09 -3.76
C THR A 199 -0.46 15.35 -4.57
N VAL A 200 -1.72 15.36 -4.11
CA VAL A 200 -2.81 14.66 -4.80
C VAL A 200 -3.01 15.23 -6.21
N GLU A 201 -3.02 16.55 -6.38
CA GLU A 201 -3.19 17.18 -7.69
C GLU A 201 -2.02 16.88 -8.64
N GLU A 202 -0.78 16.84 -8.13
CA GLU A 202 0.39 16.46 -8.91
C GLU A 202 0.31 15.02 -9.42
N GLU A 203 -0.03 14.08 -8.55
CA GLU A 203 -0.19 12.67 -8.92
C GLU A 203 -1.30 12.48 -9.96
N ARG A 204 -2.44 13.16 -9.80
CA ARG A 204 -3.53 13.09 -10.78
C ARG A 204 -3.15 13.69 -12.14
N ARG A 205 -2.32 14.74 -12.18
CA ARG A 205 -1.80 15.30 -13.46
C ARG A 205 -0.96 14.30 -14.24
N ILE A 206 -0.24 13.41 -13.57
CA ILE A 206 0.57 12.37 -14.21
C ILE A 206 -0.18 11.05 -14.39
N GLY A 207 -1.48 11.01 -14.06
CA GLY A 207 -2.33 9.84 -14.24
C GLY A 207 -2.21 8.78 -13.14
N PHE A 208 -1.58 9.09 -12.01
CA PHE A 208 -1.50 8.20 -10.85
C PHE A 208 -2.72 8.39 -9.95
N THR A 209 -3.48 7.32 -9.72
CA THR A 209 -4.76 7.33 -8.99
C THR A 209 -4.81 6.35 -7.82
N HIS A 210 -3.71 5.64 -7.55
CA HIS A 210 -3.61 4.45 -6.68
C HIS A 210 -4.36 3.22 -7.22
N SER A 211 -5.04 3.31 -8.36
CA SER A 211 -5.65 2.14 -8.96
C SER A 211 -4.58 1.18 -9.46
N HIS A 212 -4.76 -0.10 -9.17
CA HIS A 212 -3.94 -1.14 -9.80
C HIS A 212 -4.25 -1.27 -11.30
N ASN A 213 -5.31 -0.63 -11.79
CA ASN A 213 -5.63 -0.53 -13.21
C ASN A 213 -5.00 0.70 -13.89
N ASP A 214 -4.24 1.53 -13.16
CA ASP A 214 -3.48 2.62 -13.80
C ASP A 214 -2.55 2.07 -14.87
N LYS A 215 -2.26 2.91 -15.86
CA LYS A 215 -1.39 2.52 -16.98
C LYS A 215 -0.02 2.07 -16.45
N LEU A 216 0.53 1.03 -17.06
CA LEU A 216 1.80 0.46 -16.64
C LEU A 216 2.95 1.48 -16.68
N GLU A 217 2.94 2.41 -17.65
CA GLU A 217 3.90 3.51 -17.73
C GLU A 217 3.89 4.40 -16.46
N VAL A 218 2.71 4.66 -15.90
CA VAL A 218 2.54 5.41 -14.66
C VAL A 218 3.03 4.57 -13.48
N LEU A 219 2.57 3.31 -13.39
CA LEU A 219 2.95 2.40 -12.31
C LEU A 219 4.44 2.05 -12.30
N ASN A 220 5.16 2.15 -13.42
CA ASN A 220 6.60 1.91 -13.47
C ASN A 220 7.43 3.16 -13.14
N SER A 221 6.81 4.34 -13.08
CA SER A 221 7.48 5.62 -12.80
C SER A 221 7.66 5.93 -11.30
N VAL A 222 7.12 5.09 -10.41
CA VAL A 222 7.02 5.34 -8.96
C VAL A 222 8.01 4.50 -8.13
N GLY A 223 8.34 4.92 -6.90
CA GLY A 223 9.21 4.14 -5.99
C GLY A 223 10.71 4.19 -6.27
N ARG A 224 11.19 5.24 -6.95
CA ARG A 224 12.63 5.52 -7.12
C ARG A 224 12.94 6.92 -6.58
N GLU A 225 13.47 7.01 -5.36
CA GLU A 225 14.14 8.25 -4.95
C GLU A 225 15.38 8.42 -5.84
N GLY A 226 15.38 9.43 -6.73
CA GLY A 226 16.53 9.76 -7.58
C GLY A 226 16.26 10.05 -9.07
N ASP A 227 15.07 9.72 -9.60
CA ASP A 227 14.73 9.97 -11.03
C ASP A 227 14.12 11.38 -11.26
N SER A 228 14.52 12.38 -10.48
CA SER A 228 14.13 13.79 -10.70
C SER A 228 14.84 14.43 -11.89
N ASN A 229 15.54 13.67 -12.74
CA ASN A 229 16.15 14.17 -13.95
C ASN A 229 15.45 13.57 -15.18
N ARG A 230 14.33 14.18 -15.59
CA ARG A 230 13.58 13.80 -16.81
C ARG A 230 14.27 14.24 -18.12
N ASP A 231 15.60 14.28 -18.14
CA ASP A 231 16.40 14.61 -19.32
C ASP A 231 17.54 13.60 -19.49
N ALA A 232 17.21 12.37 -19.89
CA ALA A 232 18.19 11.46 -20.49
C ALA A 232 17.48 10.55 -21.52
N PRO A 233 17.90 10.55 -22.80
CA PRO A 233 17.28 9.73 -23.83
C PRO A 233 17.56 8.24 -23.59
N GLY A 234 16.59 7.42 -23.96
CA GLY A 234 16.48 6.02 -23.58
C GLY A 234 17.66 5.11 -23.98
N PHE A 235 17.90 4.11 -23.14
CA PHE A 235 18.72 2.96 -23.49
C PHE A 235 17.83 1.83 -24.02
N PHE A 236 17.74 1.75 -25.35
CA PHE A 236 17.42 0.52 -26.08
C PHE A 236 18.72 -0.14 -26.55
N GLY A 237 18.77 -1.47 -26.47
CA GLY A 237 19.74 -2.33 -27.17
C GLY A 237 20.67 -3.09 -26.21
N SER A 238 20.48 -4.38 -25.94
CA SER A 238 20.66 -5.58 -26.79
C SER A 238 22.10 -6.10 -26.84
N GLY A 239 22.32 -7.29 -26.25
CA GLY A 239 23.28 -8.29 -26.73
C GLY A 239 24.70 -8.24 -26.15
N PRO A 240 25.29 -9.38 -25.77
CA PRO A 240 26.70 -9.48 -25.39
C PRO A 240 27.54 -9.69 -26.66
N ASP A 241 28.48 -8.79 -26.94
CA ASP A 241 29.50 -9.04 -27.97
C ASP A 241 30.87 -9.19 -27.31
N SER A 242 31.33 -10.44 -27.32
CA SER A 242 32.69 -10.87 -27.13
C SER A 242 33.53 -10.49 -28.34
N ASN A 243 34.58 -9.68 -28.16
CA ASN A 243 35.89 -10.01 -28.74
C ASN A 243 37.02 -9.16 -28.12
N PRO A 244 38.16 -9.78 -27.76
CA PRO A 244 39.33 -9.09 -27.25
C PRO A 244 40.27 -8.69 -28.40
N ARG A 245 41.03 -7.59 -28.25
CA ARG A 245 42.30 -7.35 -28.96
C ARG A 245 43.01 -6.05 -28.49
N PRO A 246 44.30 -5.82 -28.82
CA PRO A 246 45.40 -6.00 -27.88
C PRO A 246 46.26 -4.74 -27.69
N GLY A 247 47.14 -4.76 -26.69
CA GLY A 247 48.19 -3.76 -26.46
C GLY A 247 48.87 -4.02 -25.13
#